data_AF-A0A8S2F6J9-F1
#
_entry.id   AF-A0A8S2F6J9-F1
#
_cell.length_a   1.000
_cell.length_b   1.000
_cell.length_c   1.000
_cell.angle_alpha   90.00
_cell.angle_beta   90.00
_cell.angle_gamma   90.00
#
_symmetry.space_group_name_H-M   'P 1'
#
loop_
_entity.id
_entity.type
_entity.pdbx_description
1 polymer ?
#
loop_
_entity_poly.entity_id
_entity_poly.type
_entity_poly.pdbx_seq_one_letter_code
_entity_poly.pdbx_strand_id
1 'polypeptide(L)'
;MIYNHFPNEEKWQLLAGPITMQEYLSMPETHAAFFEFNLQVISPQNSHAISLQKDKYYGEILVRCPDDTELSGSLKESTDEQTVKGADKVYFDRQKSLWRCQFAPRKNGMHDITIYAKKKSSEGTFAGAVLFIFDVKDLKTFISFPRTWFHFYEYDLEVVAPLHSGSVVWPVGASYCEILIRCPDDVQLSGHIGKGQRIQQGELIQYNAEKELWQCLFAPKKRKCHLYEPLNGILKKGAAATIHCRLPGATEVNMTVDSKWLTAQGYENNVLKRTIKVGSQDMSLWAKYDKNSSYSSVLTYTVK
;
A
#
# COMPACT_ATOMS: atom_id res chain seq x y z
N MET A 1 -21.28 17.15 -28.72
CA MET A 1 -21.77 17.07 -27.32
C MET A 1 -20.98 18.07 -26.51
N ILE A 2 -21.62 18.78 -25.58
CA ILE A 2 -21.09 19.98 -24.89
C ILE A 2 -19.75 19.78 -24.16
N TYR A 3 -19.19 18.57 -24.09
CA TYR A 3 -17.91 18.27 -23.46
C TYR A 3 -16.68 18.59 -24.31
N ASN A 4 -16.82 18.66 -25.64
CA ASN A 4 -15.69 18.91 -26.56
C ASN A 4 -15.81 20.23 -27.32
N HIS A 5 -16.97 20.87 -27.30
CA HIS A 5 -17.23 22.11 -28.02
C HIS A 5 -18.36 22.89 -27.35
N PHE A 6 -18.10 24.16 -27.03
CA PHE A 6 -19.11 25.14 -26.65
C PHE A 6 -19.65 25.88 -27.88
N PRO A 7 -20.93 25.70 -28.27
CA PRO A 7 -21.53 26.43 -29.40
C PRO A 7 -21.66 27.93 -29.12
N ASN A 8 -21.48 28.75 -30.16
CA ASN A 8 -21.63 30.21 -30.06
C ASN A 8 -23.08 30.65 -29.84
N GLU A 9 -24.07 29.86 -30.28
CA GLU A 9 -25.49 30.15 -30.11
C GLU A 9 -26.10 29.21 -29.06
N GLU A 10 -26.76 29.76 -28.03
CA GLU A 10 -27.32 28.99 -26.91
C GLU A 10 -28.31 27.90 -27.35
N LYS A 11 -29.14 28.19 -28.36
CA LYS A 11 -30.13 27.23 -28.91
C LYS A 11 -29.49 25.98 -29.53
N TRP A 12 -28.18 25.99 -29.82
CA TRP A 12 -27.46 24.84 -30.39
C TRP A 12 -26.76 23.98 -29.34
N GLN A 13 -26.85 24.32 -28.06
CA GLN A 13 -26.27 23.50 -27.00
C GLN A 13 -26.99 22.15 -26.84
N LEU A 14 -28.23 22.02 -27.32
CA LEU A 14 -29.04 20.78 -27.26
C LEU A 14 -29.14 20.19 -25.85
N LEU A 15 -29.10 21.06 -24.83
CA LEU A 15 -29.30 20.73 -23.43
C LEU A 15 -30.71 21.14 -23.00
N ALA A 16 -31.21 20.53 -21.91
CA ALA A 16 -32.48 20.93 -21.30
C ALA A 16 -32.49 22.39 -20.83
N GLY A 17 -31.32 22.93 -20.47
CA GLY A 17 -31.08 24.34 -20.25
C GLY A 17 -29.67 24.71 -20.74
N PRO A 18 -29.48 25.90 -21.33
CA PRO A 18 -28.17 26.34 -21.78
C PRO A 18 -27.22 26.51 -20.58
N ILE A 19 -25.94 26.22 -20.81
CA ILE A 19 -24.85 26.51 -19.91
C ILE A 19 -24.05 27.71 -20.41
N THR A 20 -23.40 28.39 -19.49
CA THR A 20 -22.47 29.49 -19.74
C THR A 20 -21.08 28.98 -20.14
N MET A 21 -20.26 29.85 -20.73
CA MET A 21 -18.85 29.54 -21.00
C MET A 21 -18.09 29.17 -19.71
N GLN A 22 -18.40 29.84 -18.59
CA GLN A 22 -17.77 29.56 -17.31
C GLN A 22 -18.11 28.15 -16.81
N GLU A 23 -19.37 27.72 -16.94
CA GLU A 23 -19.80 26.36 -16.60
C GLU A 23 -19.21 25.31 -17.55
N TYR A 24 -19.06 25.63 -18.83
CA TYR A 24 -18.37 24.76 -19.79
C TYR A 24 -16.90 24.57 -19.40
N LEU A 25 -16.18 25.66 -19.10
CA LEU A 25 -14.78 25.61 -18.66
C LEU A 25 -14.63 24.92 -17.29
N SER A 26 -15.70 24.87 -16.49
CA SER A 26 -15.68 24.12 -15.24
C SER A 26 -15.94 22.63 -15.44
N MET A 27 -16.34 22.13 -16.60
CA MET A 27 -16.62 20.69 -16.78
C MET A 27 -15.36 19.83 -16.70
N PRO A 28 -15.47 18.57 -16.21
CA PRO A 28 -14.37 17.61 -16.26
C PRO A 28 -14.02 17.26 -17.71
N GLU A 29 -12.74 17.00 -17.94
CA GLU A 29 -12.27 16.51 -19.23
C GLU A 29 -12.72 15.05 -19.41
N THR A 30 -13.49 14.77 -20.46
CA THR A 30 -14.02 13.42 -20.75
C THR A 30 -13.37 12.84 -21.99
N HIS A 31 -13.10 11.54 -21.98
CA HIS A 31 -12.59 10.79 -23.13
C HIS A 31 -13.66 9.85 -23.71
N ALA A 32 -13.37 9.19 -24.84
CA ALA A 32 -14.29 8.28 -25.52
C ALA A 32 -14.88 7.21 -24.60
N ALA A 33 -14.07 6.66 -23.68
CA ALA A 33 -14.48 5.66 -22.71
C ALA A 33 -15.62 6.14 -21.77
N PHE A 34 -15.71 7.44 -21.48
CA PHE A 34 -16.81 8.01 -20.70
C PHE A 34 -18.17 7.71 -21.34
N PHE A 35 -18.26 7.92 -22.65
CA PHE A 35 -19.47 7.71 -23.43
C PHE A 35 -19.68 6.23 -23.73
N GLU A 36 -18.61 5.50 -24.10
CA GLU A 36 -18.67 4.06 -24.41
C GLU A 36 -19.23 3.24 -23.24
N PHE A 37 -18.82 3.58 -22.01
CA PHE A 37 -19.26 2.88 -20.80
C PHE A 37 -20.49 3.52 -20.14
N ASN A 38 -21.13 4.50 -20.77
CA ASN A 38 -22.30 5.22 -20.25
C ASN A 38 -22.10 5.72 -18.81
N LEU A 39 -20.97 6.34 -18.54
CA LEU A 39 -20.67 6.89 -17.22
C LEU A 39 -21.46 8.18 -16.98
N GLN A 40 -21.88 8.38 -15.73
CA GLN A 40 -22.51 9.59 -15.27
C GLN A 40 -21.84 10.04 -13.96
N VAL A 41 -21.25 11.23 -13.96
CA VAL A 41 -20.72 11.85 -12.73
C VAL A 41 -21.90 12.44 -11.95
N ILE A 42 -22.14 11.90 -10.76
CA ILE A 42 -23.17 12.37 -9.82
C ILE A 42 -22.60 13.47 -8.94
N SER A 43 -21.33 13.37 -8.55
CA SER A 43 -20.62 14.40 -7.79
C SER A 43 -19.11 14.34 -8.08
N PRO A 44 -18.42 15.47 -8.27
CA PRO A 44 -18.98 16.82 -8.39
C PRO A 44 -19.66 17.00 -9.76
N GLN A 45 -20.95 17.31 -9.76
CA GLN A 45 -21.71 17.48 -11.01
C GLN A 45 -21.23 18.75 -11.73
N ASN A 46 -20.95 18.65 -13.03
CA ASN A 46 -20.53 19.78 -13.89
C ASN A 46 -19.27 20.53 -13.43
N SER A 47 -18.43 19.90 -12.59
CA SER A 47 -17.18 20.47 -12.14
C SER A 47 -16.03 19.50 -12.33
N HIS A 48 -14.90 19.97 -12.85
CA HIS A 48 -13.62 19.27 -12.85
C HIS A 48 -12.94 19.36 -11.51
N ALA A 49 -13.31 20.34 -10.68
CA ALA A 49 -12.63 20.63 -9.43
C ALA A 49 -13.15 19.75 -8.30
N ILE A 50 -12.23 19.15 -7.55
CA ILE A 50 -12.49 18.40 -6.33
C ILE A 50 -11.77 19.09 -5.19
N SER A 51 -12.36 19.02 -4.00
CA SER A 51 -11.76 19.49 -2.75
C SER A 51 -11.88 18.41 -1.69
N LEU A 52 -11.13 18.59 -0.59
CA LEU A 52 -11.23 17.71 0.56
C LEU A 52 -12.67 17.73 1.09
N GLN A 53 -13.22 16.55 1.37
CA GLN A 53 -14.49 16.44 2.08
C GLN A 53 -14.34 17.05 3.49
N LYS A 54 -15.39 17.71 3.98
CA LYS A 54 -15.37 18.37 5.30
C LYS A 54 -15.00 17.36 6.39
N ASP A 55 -14.00 17.71 7.21
CA ASP A 55 -13.47 16.86 8.29
C ASP A 55 -12.94 15.49 7.82
N LYS A 56 -12.55 15.38 6.54
CA LYS A 56 -11.93 14.20 5.94
C LYS A 56 -10.58 14.55 5.31
N TYR A 57 -9.80 13.51 5.03
CA TYR A 57 -8.46 13.61 4.42
C TYR A 57 -8.45 13.16 2.95
N TYR A 58 -9.62 13.12 2.31
CA TYR A 58 -9.77 12.67 0.92
C TYR A 58 -10.85 13.48 0.20
N GLY A 59 -10.73 13.55 -1.13
CA GLY A 59 -11.79 13.97 -2.04
C GLY A 59 -12.65 12.76 -2.45
N GLU A 60 -13.90 13.01 -2.83
CA GLU A 60 -14.84 11.95 -3.24
C GLU A 60 -15.50 12.32 -4.56
N ILE A 61 -15.53 11.35 -5.48
CA ILE A 61 -16.29 11.39 -6.73
C ILE A 61 -17.32 10.27 -6.67
N LEU A 62 -18.56 10.61 -7.03
CA LEU A 62 -19.66 9.65 -7.14
C LEU A 62 -19.97 9.45 -8.62
N VAL A 63 -19.92 8.20 -9.07
CA VAL A 63 -20.14 7.84 -10.48
C VAL A 63 -21.24 6.80 -10.56
N ARG A 64 -22.16 6.96 -11.51
CA ARG A 64 -23.11 5.93 -11.92
C ARG A 64 -22.66 5.35 -13.25
N CYS A 65 -22.78 4.04 -13.40
CA CYS A 65 -22.55 3.35 -14.66
C CYS A 65 -23.41 2.07 -14.71
N PRO A 66 -23.53 1.44 -15.88
CA PRO A 66 -24.24 0.16 -16.01
C PRO A 66 -23.62 -0.97 -15.17
N ASP A 67 -24.42 -1.98 -14.81
CA ASP A 67 -24.01 -3.09 -13.95
C ASP A 67 -22.91 -3.97 -14.54
N ASP A 68 -22.72 -3.94 -15.87
CA ASP A 68 -21.68 -4.67 -16.58
C ASP A 68 -20.35 -3.89 -16.67
N THR A 69 -20.27 -2.71 -16.05
CA THR A 69 -19.09 -1.85 -16.01
C THR A 69 -18.41 -1.90 -14.64
N GLU A 70 -17.08 -1.94 -14.64
CA GLU A 70 -16.21 -1.82 -13.48
C GLU A 70 -15.41 -0.52 -13.57
N LEU A 71 -15.19 0.14 -12.43
CA LEU A 71 -14.39 1.36 -12.35
C LEU A 71 -13.10 1.14 -11.56
N SER A 72 -12.06 1.88 -11.94
CA SER A 72 -10.86 2.08 -11.14
C SER A 72 -10.49 3.56 -11.12
N GLY A 73 -9.57 3.94 -10.24
CA GLY A 73 -9.13 5.33 -10.11
C GLY A 73 -7.63 5.43 -9.95
N SER A 74 -7.07 6.59 -10.25
CA SER A 74 -5.71 6.93 -9.85
C SER A 74 -5.61 8.39 -9.49
N LEU A 75 -4.77 8.68 -8.50
CA LEU A 75 -4.31 10.02 -8.16
C LEU A 75 -2.87 10.18 -8.61
N LYS A 76 -2.57 11.27 -9.32
CA LYS A 76 -1.21 11.70 -9.70
C LYS A 76 -0.98 13.10 -9.17
N GLU A 77 0.25 13.40 -8.75
CA GLU A 77 0.62 14.77 -8.42
C GLU A 77 0.87 15.50 -9.74
N SER A 78 0.36 16.71 -9.98
CA SER A 78 0.49 17.32 -11.32
C SER A 78 1.95 17.62 -11.73
N THR A 79 2.91 17.51 -10.79
CA THR A 79 4.35 17.63 -11.03
C THR A 79 5.07 16.30 -11.31
N ASP A 80 4.40 15.16 -11.12
CA ASP A 80 4.97 13.81 -11.25
C ASP A 80 4.01 12.90 -12.02
N GLU A 81 4.50 12.25 -13.08
CA GLU A 81 3.67 11.33 -13.87
C GLU A 81 3.34 10.03 -13.12
N GLN A 82 4.01 9.75 -12.00
CA GLN A 82 3.79 8.55 -11.21
C GLN A 82 2.50 8.61 -10.38
N THR A 83 1.81 7.48 -10.37
CA THR A 83 0.61 7.30 -9.54
C THR A 83 0.98 7.16 -8.08
N VAL A 84 0.21 7.83 -7.23
CA VAL A 84 0.41 7.81 -5.79
C VAL A 84 -0.15 6.49 -5.24
N LYS A 85 0.74 5.55 -4.89
CA LYS A 85 0.31 4.22 -4.37
C LYS A 85 -0.56 4.34 -3.12
N GLY A 86 -1.70 3.65 -3.11
CA GLY A 86 -2.63 3.63 -1.97
C GLY A 86 -3.35 4.96 -1.75
N ALA A 87 -3.37 5.85 -2.75
CA ALA A 87 -4.12 7.10 -2.70
C ALA A 87 -5.57 6.94 -3.14
N ASP A 88 -5.92 5.86 -3.82
CA ASP A 88 -7.26 5.62 -4.36
C ASP A 88 -8.01 4.51 -3.59
N LYS A 89 -9.32 4.69 -3.46
CA LYS A 89 -10.26 3.69 -3.00
C LYS A 89 -11.53 3.79 -3.84
N VAL A 90 -11.70 2.88 -4.78
CA VAL A 90 -12.82 2.83 -5.72
C VAL A 90 -13.63 1.56 -5.50
N TYR A 91 -14.93 1.72 -5.22
CA TYR A 91 -15.82 0.60 -4.93
C TYR A 91 -17.28 0.93 -5.26
N PHE A 92 -18.07 -0.12 -5.48
CA PHE A 92 -19.51 0.01 -5.68
C PHE A 92 -20.25 -0.04 -4.35
N ASP A 93 -20.98 1.02 -4.03
CA ASP A 93 -21.88 1.15 -2.88
C ASP A 93 -23.26 0.59 -3.27
N ARG A 94 -23.55 -0.64 -2.83
CA ARG A 94 -24.81 -1.35 -3.14
C ARG A 94 -26.04 -0.66 -2.55
N GLN A 95 -25.91 -0.02 -1.39
CA GLN A 95 -27.04 0.64 -0.74
C GLN A 95 -27.50 1.87 -1.52
N LYS A 96 -26.55 2.57 -2.15
CA LYS A 96 -26.82 3.78 -2.94
C LYS A 96 -26.85 3.54 -4.45
N SER A 97 -26.58 2.30 -4.90
CA SER A 97 -26.47 1.91 -6.30
C SER A 97 -25.57 2.85 -7.11
N LEU A 98 -24.38 3.15 -6.58
CA LEU A 98 -23.40 4.04 -7.20
C LEU A 98 -21.97 3.65 -6.85
N TRP A 99 -21.02 4.07 -7.68
CA TRP A 99 -19.60 3.96 -7.38
C TRP A 99 -19.14 5.12 -6.52
N ARG A 100 -18.40 4.80 -5.45
CA ARG A 100 -17.67 5.72 -4.60
C ARG A 100 -16.19 5.66 -4.94
N CYS A 101 -15.66 6.77 -5.41
CA CYS A 101 -14.24 6.92 -5.75
C CYS A 101 -13.59 7.93 -4.81
N GLN A 102 -12.81 7.46 -3.85
CA GLN A 102 -12.17 8.28 -2.82
C GLN A 102 -10.68 8.42 -3.11
N PHE A 103 -10.15 9.64 -2.97
CA PHE A 103 -8.75 9.97 -3.30
C PHE A 103 -8.08 10.75 -2.17
N ALA A 104 -7.00 10.19 -1.63
CA ALA A 104 -6.24 10.73 -0.50
C ALA A 104 -4.89 11.30 -0.99
N PRO A 105 -4.73 12.63 -1.00
CA PRO A 105 -3.49 13.27 -1.41
C PRO A 105 -2.41 13.13 -0.33
N ARG A 106 -1.14 13.12 -0.75
CA ARG A 106 0.02 13.07 0.18
C ARG A 106 0.56 14.44 0.56
N LYS A 107 0.26 15.46 -0.25
CA LYS A 107 0.74 16.84 -0.08
C LYS A 107 -0.30 17.84 -0.57
N ASN A 108 -0.16 19.08 -0.10
CA ASN A 108 -0.90 20.22 -0.64
C ASN A 108 -0.50 20.49 -2.10
N GLY A 109 -1.40 21.14 -2.83
CA GLY A 109 -1.21 21.52 -4.24
C GLY A 109 -2.18 20.82 -5.18
N MET A 110 -1.85 20.89 -6.47
CA MET A 110 -2.68 20.37 -7.55
C MET A 110 -2.35 18.89 -7.81
N HIS A 111 -3.41 18.11 -7.98
CA HIS A 111 -3.33 16.70 -8.33
C HIS A 111 -4.34 16.38 -9.42
N ASP A 112 -4.01 15.40 -10.23
CA ASP A 112 -4.85 14.90 -11.31
C ASP A 112 -5.49 13.59 -10.87
N ILE A 113 -6.82 13.51 -10.95
CA ILE A 113 -7.57 12.29 -10.71
C ILE A 113 -8.11 11.77 -12.03
N THR A 114 -7.77 10.54 -12.38
CA THR A 114 -8.36 9.86 -13.53
C THR A 114 -9.26 8.74 -13.04
N ILE A 115 -10.52 8.75 -13.49
CA ILE A 115 -11.41 7.60 -13.40
C ILE A 115 -11.27 6.79 -14.68
N TYR A 116 -11.07 5.49 -14.51
CA TYR A 116 -11.01 4.54 -15.60
C TYR A 116 -12.20 3.59 -15.55
N ALA A 117 -12.57 3.06 -16.71
CA ALA A 117 -13.68 2.15 -16.84
C ALA A 117 -13.33 0.97 -17.76
N LYS A 118 -14.03 -0.15 -17.54
CA LYS A 118 -13.90 -1.39 -18.30
C LYS A 118 -15.18 -2.22 -18.17
N LYS A 119 -15.48 -3.07 -19.14
CA LYS A 119 -16.49 -4.14 -18.98
C LYS A 119 -15.99 -5.25 -18.08
N LYS A 120 -16.86 -5.76 -17.19
CA LYS A 120 -16.56 -6.88 -16.29
C LYS A 120 -16.16 -8.16 -17.05
N SER A 121 -16.70 -8.35 -18.25
CA SER A 121 -16.43 -9.52 -19.10
C SER A 121 -15.14 -9.43 -19.91
N SER A 122 -14.50 -8.27 -20.01
CA SER A 122 -13.30 -8.14 -20.83
C SER A 122 -12.04 -8.48 -20.01
N GLU A 123 -11.02 -9.01 -20.66
CA GLU A 123 -9.70 -9.22 -20.04
C GLU A 123 -8.76 -8.01 -20.23
N GLY A 124 -9.21 -6.98 -20.96
CA GLY A 124 -8.40 -5.82 -21.33
C GLY A 124 -8.00 -4.88 -20.19
N THR A 125 -7.27 -3.82 -20.53
CA THR A 125 -6.91 -2.77 -19.59
C THR A 125 -8.07 -1.81 -19.35
N PHE A 126 -8.08 -1.16 -18.19
CA PHE A 126 -8.99 -0.06 -17.91
C PHE A 126 -8.67 1.14 -18.84
N ALA A 127 -9.69 1.73 -19.44
CA ALA A 127 -9.55 2.90 -20.30
C ALA A 127 -9.86 4.18 -19.51
N GLY A 128 -9.03 5.22 -19.65
CA GLY A 128 -9.25 6.51 -18.98
C GLY A 128 -10.52 7.16 -19.51
N ALA A 129 -11.46 7.43 -18.62
CA ALA A 129 -12.79 7.92 -18.97
C ALA A 129 -12.96 9.40 -18.67
N VAL A 130 -12.59 9.84 -17.46
CA VAL A 130 -12.77 11.24 -17.06
C VAL A 130 -11.65 11.69 -16.12
N LEU A 131 -11.20 12.93 -16.31
CA LEU A 131 -10.16 13.59 -15.55
C LEU A 131 -10.74 14.71 -14.69
N PHE A 132 -10.29 14.78 -13.45
CA PHE A 132 -10.59 15.84 -12.49
C PHE A 132 -9.31 16.44 -11.93
N ILE A 133 -9.43 17.69 -11.49
CA ILE A 133 -8.38 18.43 -10.82
C ILE A 133 -8.72 18.50 -9.33
N PHE A 134 -7.78 18.10 -8.49
CA PHE A 134 -7.90 18.14 -7.05
C PHE A 134 -6.94 19.17 -6.47
N ASP A 135 -7.47 20.35 -6.14
CA ASP A 135 -6.74 21.43 -5.47
C ASP A 135 -6.81 21.24 -3.96
N VAL A 136 -5.71 20.77 -3.37
CA VAL A 136 -5.63 20.41 -1.96
C VAL A 136 -5.00 21.56 -1.19
N LYS A 137 -5.82 22.19 -0.35
CA LYS A 137 -5.43 23.24 0.59
C LYS A 137 -5.52 22.72 2.03
N ASP A 138 -4.56 23.12 2.86
CA ASP A 138 -4.57 22.87 4.31
C ASP A 138 -4.63 21.38 4.74
N LEU A 139 -3.95 20.49 4.01
CA LEU A 139 -3.80 19.09 4.38
C LEU A 139 -3.02 18.96 5.70
N LYS A 140 -3.75 18.70 6.79
CA LYS A 140 -3.17 18.58 8.14
C LYS A 140 -2.40 17.27 8.34
N THR A 141 -2.89 16.19 7.74
CA THR A 141 -2.25 14.88 7.72
C THR A 141 -2.65 14.17 6.43
N PHE A 142 -1.82 13.23 5.98
CA PHE A 142 -2.13 12.38 4.84
C PHE A 142 -2.54 11.00 5.32
N ILE A 143 -3.39 10.36 4.53
CA ILE A 143 -3.84 9.00 4.76
C ILE A 143 -3.50 8.14 3.56
N SER A 144 -3.63 6.84 3.70
CA SER A 144 -3.61 5.92 2.56
C SER A 144 -4.66 4.84 2.75
N PHE A 145 -5.12 4.26 1.65
CA PHE A 145 -6.07 3.17 1.66
C PHE A 145 -5.36 1.82 1.51
N PRO A 146 -5.83 0.78 2.20
CA PRO A 146 -5.38 -0.57 1.93
C PRO A 146 -5.81 -0.98 0.51
N ARG A 147 -5.00 -1.82 -0.13
CA ARG A 147 -5.41 -2.42 -1.39
C ARG A 147 -6.47 -3.47 -1.11
N THR A 148 -7.66 -3.25 -1.65
CA THR A 148 -8.83 -4.12 -1.53
C THR A 148 -9.25 -4.64 -2.90
N TRP A 149 -10.02 -5.72 -2.92
CA TRP A 149 -10.67 -6.25 -4.13
C TRP A 149 -12.19 -6.14 -4.02
N PHE A 150 -12.90 -6.35 -5.13
CA PHE A 150 -14.35 -6.28 -5.21
C PHE A 150 -15.07 -7.03 -4.06
N HIS A 151 -14.65 -8.27 -3.79
CA HIS A 151 -15.21 -9.11 -2.72
C HIS A 151 -15.15 -8.46 -1.33
N PHE A 152 -14.18 -7.57 -1.08
CA PHE A 152 -14.09 -6.86 0.20
C PHE A 152 -15.35 -6.02 0.46
N TYR A 153 -15.87 -5.37 -0.58
CA TYR A 153 -17.06 -4.53 -0.48
C TYR A 153 -18.35 -5.34 -0.67
N GLU A 154 -18.30 -6.42 -1.45
CA GLU A 154 -19.45 -7.32 -1.61
C GLU A 154 -19.85 -8.04 -0.32
N TYR A 155 -18.87 -8.36 0.54
CA TYR A 155 -19.09 -8.96 1.85
C TYR A 155 -19.16 -7.94 2.99
N ASP A 156 -19.36 -6.65 2.67
CA ASP A 156 -19.46 -5.56 3.65
C ASP A 156 -18.32 -5.55 4.68
N LEU A 157 -17.09 -5.84 4.23
CA LEU A 157 -15.92 -5.81 5.09
C LEU A 157 -15.47 -4.37 5.35
N GLU A 158 -14.97 -4.12 6.56
CA GLU A 158 -14.43 -2.83 6.94
C GLU A 158 -13.13 -2.99 7.72
N VAL A 159 -12.07 -2.29 7.31
CA VAL A 159 -10.84 -2.21 8.11
C VAL A 159 -11.05 -1.20 9.24
N VAL A 160 -11.11 -1.71 10.47
CA VAL A 160 -11.25 -0.90 11.68
C VAL A 160 -9.89 -0.42 12.18
N ALA A 161 -8.84 -1.23 12.03
CA ALA A 161 -7.47 -0.84 12.35
C ALA A 161 -6.44 -1.55 11.46
N PRO A 162 -5.35 -0.89 11.02
CA PRO A 162 -5.11 0.54 11.18
C PRO A 162 -6.08 1.36 10.31
N LEU A 163 -6.73 2.34 10.93
CA LEU A 163 -7.59 3.27 10.20
C LEU A 163 -6.70 4.22 9.40
N HIS A 164 -7.15 4.62 8.20
CA HIS A 164 -6.49 5.64 7.38
C HIS A 164 -5.05 5.29 6.92
N SER A 165 -4.69 4.00 6.92
CA SER A 165 -3.39 3.56 6.42
C SER A 165 -3.53 2.30 5.57
N GLY A 166 -2.91 2.32 4.39
CA GLY A 166 -2.69 1.14 3.57
C GLY A 166 -1.49 0.30 4.02
N SER A 167 -0.83 0.72 5.10
CA SER A 167 0.31 0.01 5.70
C SER A 167 0.08 -0.22 7.19
N VAL A 168 0.56 -1.37 7.68
CA VAL A 168 0.57 -1.68 9.10
C VAL A 168 1.99 -1.50 9.61
N VAL A 169 2.19 -0.60 10.57
CA VAL A 169 3.49 -0.43 11.21
C VAL A 169 3.68 -1.55 12.23
N TRP A 170 4.82 -2.23 12.13
CA TRP A 170 5.23 -3.18 13.16
C TRP A 170 5.80 -2.41 14.37
N PRO A 171 5.17 -2.45 15.56
CA PRO A 171 5.67 -1.70 16.71
C PRO A 171 7.01 -2.27 17.20
N VAL A 172 7.95 -1.39 17.57
CA VAL A 172 9.23 -1.79 18.13
C VAL A 172 9.00 -2.66 19.38
N GLY A 173 9.60 -3.84 19.42
CA GLY A 173 9.45 -4.79 20.53
C GLY A 173 8.21 -5.69 20.46
N ALA A 174 7.20 -5.39 19.65
CA ALA A 174 6.00 -6.23 19.53
C ALA A 174 6.30 -7.57 18.84
N SER A 175 5.57 -8.61 19.22
CA SER A 175 5.67 -9.97 18.63
C SER A 175 4.86 -10.15 17.35
N TYR A 176 3.90 -9.26 17.10
CA TYR A 176 3.01 -9.26 15.93
C TYR A 176 2.60 -7.82 15.59
N CYS A 177 2.06 -7.62 14.39
CA CYS A 177 1.19 -6.49 14.07
C CYS A 177 -0.25 -6.97 13.94
N GLU A 178 -1.21 -6.08 14.18
CA GLU A 178 -2.65 -6.41 14.19
C GLU A 178 -3.37 -5.62 13.10
N ILE A 179 -4.28 -6.30 12.40
CA ILE A 179 -5.33 -5.69 11.60
C ILE A 179 -6.66 -6.10 12.20
N LEU A 180 -7.53 -5.13 12.44
CA LEU A 180 -8.90 -5.36 12.89
C LEU A 180 -9.85 -5.19 11.71
N ILE A 181 -10.68 -6.21 11.46
CA ILE A 181 -11.67 -6.20 10.38
C ILE A 181 -13.05 -6.45 10.98
N ARG A 182 -14.01 -5.61 10.62
CA ARG A 182 -15.44 -5.87 10.84
C ARG A 182 -15.97 -6.62 9.63
N CYS A 183 -16.77 -7.65 9.88
CA CYS A 183 -17.53 -8.33 8.84
C CYS A 183 -18.89 -8.80 9.39
N PRO A 184 -19.84 -9.11 8.51
CA PRO A 184 -21.09 -9.77 8.88
C PRO A 184 -20.88 -11.12 9.58
N ASP A 185 -21.88 -11.55 10.37
CA ASP A 185 -21.83 -12.79 11.18
C ASP A 185 -21.76 -14.08 10.33
N ASP A 186 -22.18 -14.01 9.08
CA ASP A 186 -22.13 -15.12 8.11
C ASP A 186 -20.82 -15.20 7.33
N VAL A 187 -19.86 -14.30 7.61
CA VAL A 187 -18.55 -14.26 6.95
C VAL A 187 -17.45 -14.74 7.89
N GLN A 188 -16.64 -15.69 7.40
CA GLN A 188 -15.43 -16.13 8.08
C GLN A 188 -14.18 -15.63 7.35
N LEU A 189 -13.22 -15.10 8.11
CA LEU A 189 -11.97 -14.59 7.55
C LEU A 189 -10.83 -15.58 7.71
N SER A 190 -10.03 -15.68 6.65
CA SER A 190 -8.72 -16.33 6.67
C SER A 190 -7.76 -15.52 5.82
N GLY A 191 -6.46 -15.76 5.97
CA GLY A 191 -5.44 -14.90 5.38
C GLY A 191 -4.05 -15.39 5.72
N HIS A 192 -3.05 -14.75 5.11
CA HIS A 192 -1.65 -15.09 5.29
C HIS A 192 -0.78 -13.86 5.05
N ILE A 193 0.41 -13.84 5.63
CA ILE A 193 1.43 -12.81 5.36
C ILE A 193 2.47 -13.35 4.37
N GLY A 194 2.87 -12.52 3.39
CA GLY A 194 3.83 -12.92 2.38
C GLY A 194 4.26 -11.80 1.45
N LYS A 195 5.43 -11.96 0.82
CA LYS A 195 5.93 -11.10 -0.26
C LYS A 195 6.12 -11.96 -1.51
N GLY A 196 5.03 -12.27 -2.20
CA GLY A 196 5.00 -13.23 -3.31
C GLY A 196 5.04 -14.71 -2.88
N GLN A 197 5.57 -15.01 -1.70
CA GLN A 197 5.50 -16.32 -1.06
C GLN A 197 4.92 -16.21 0.36
N ARG A 198 4.11 -17.20 0.74
CA ARG A 198 3.51 -17.31 2.09
C ARG A 198 4.59 -17.59 3.13
N ILE A 199 4.61 -16.79 4.20
CA ILE A 199 5.38 -17.11 5.41
C ILE A 199 4.58 -18.16 6.16
N GLN A 200 5.16 -19.34 6.38
CA GLN A 200 4.51 -20.37 7.19
C GLN A 200 4.44 -19.94 8.66
N GLN A 201 3.29 -20.18 9.29
CA GLN A 201 3.03 -19.90 10.72
C GLN A 201 3.25 -18.43 11.10
N GLY A 202 3.02 -17.51 10.16
CA GLY A 202 3.16 -16.07 10.37
C GLY A 202 1.84 -15.37 10.66
N GLU A 203 0.76 -16.11 10.86
CA GLU A 203 -0.59 -15.57 10.94
C GLU A 203 -1.40 -16.28 12.03
N LEU A 204 -2.22 -15.49 12.71
CA LEU A 204 -3.33 -15.96 13.54
C LEU A 204 -4.53 -15.06 13.22
N ILE A 205 -5.61 -15.65 12.73
CA ILE A 205 -6.84 -14.93 12.43
C ILE A 205 -7.94 -15.55 13.28
N GLN A 206 -8.58 -14.74 14.10
CA GLN A 206 -9.59 -15.18 15.05
C GLN A 206 -10.66 -14.11 15.23
N TYR A 207 -11.88 -14.53 15.53
CA TYR A 207 -12.94 -13.62 15.93
C TYR A 207 -12.81 -13.29 17.42
N ASN A 208 -12.82 -11.99 17.76
CA ASN A 208 -12.84 -11.50 19.13
C ASN A 208 -14.27 -11.07 19.48
N ALA A 209 -14.95 -11.90 20.27
CA ALA A 209 -16.33 -11.67 20.67
C ALA A 209 -16.55 -10.43 21.53
N GLU A 210 -15.56 -10.02 22.34
CA GLU A 210 -15.67 -8.81 23.16
C GLU A 210 -15.64 -7.54 22.33
N LYS A 211 -14.87 -7.55 21.24
CA LYS A 211 -14.74 -6.41 20.32
C LYS A 211 -15.75 -6.47 19.17
N GLU A 212 -16.39 -7.61 18.97
CA GLU A 212 -17.19 -7.92 17.77
C GLU A 212 -16.39 -7.70 16.48
N LEU A 213 -15.12 -8.10 16.48
CA LEU A 213 -14.19 -7.88 15.36
C LEU A 213 -13.31 -9.09 15.11
N TRP A 214 -12.96 -9.29 13.84
CA TRP A 214 -11.89 -10.19 13.47
C TRP A 214 -10.53 -9.56 13.75
N GLN A 215 -9.71 -10.28 14.51
CA GLN A 215 -8.32 -9.94 14.79
C GLN A 215 -7.41 -10.76 13.88
N CYS A 216 -6.71 -10.07 12.98
CA CYS A 216 -5.70 -10.64 12.10
C CYS A 216 -4.32 -10.26 12.65
N LEU A 217 -3.70 -11.18 13.38
CA LEU A 217 -2.36 -11.01 13.93
C LEU A 217 -1.35 -11.60 12.97
N PHE A 218 -0.40 -10.77 12.53
CA PHE A 218 0.66 -11.21 11.64
C PHE A 218 2.00 -11.09 12.33
N ALA A 219 2.84 -12.10 12.15
CA ALA A 219 4.23 -12.13 12.55
C ALA A 219 5.11 -12.55 11.36
N PRO A 220 5.86 -11.64 10.71
CA PRO A 220 6.95 -12.04 9.86
C PRO A 220 7.91 -12.82 10.74
N LYS A 221 8.45 -13.89 10.19
CA LYS A 221 9.35 -14.81 10.87
C LYS A 221 10.48 -14.04 11.57
N LYS A 222 10.31 -13.71 12.85
CA LYS A 222 11.39 -13.28 13.74
C LYS A 222 12.28 -14.50 13.91
N ARG A 223 13.29 -14.61 13.07
CA ARG A 223 14.38 -15.55 13.33
C ARG A 223 14.94 -15.11 14.68
N LYS A 224 14.82 -15.97 15.70
CA LYS A 224 15.17 -15.70 17.11
C LYS A 224 16.69 -15.55 17.27
N CYS A 225 17.28 -14.69 16.44
CA CYS A 225 18.68 -14.38 16.43
C CYS A 225 19.01 -13.62 17.71
N HIS A 226 20.13 -13.96 18.33
CA HIS A 226 20.53 -13.37 19.59
C HIS A 226 22.04 -13.24 19.63
N LEU A 227 22.55 -12.06 19.96
CA LEU A 227 23.98 -11.81 20.10
C LEU A 227 24.34 -11.90 21.59
N TYR A 228 25.26 -12.81 21.93
CA TYR A 228 25.76 -12.96 23.29
C TYR A 228 26.99 -12.07 23.52
N GLU A 229 27.94 -12.04 22.57
CA GLU A 229 29.13 -11.19 22.62
C GLU A 229 29.79 -11.05 21.23
N PRO A 230 30.54 -9.97 20.97
CA PRO A 230 30.62 -8.77 21.78
C PRO A 230 29.38 -7.90 21.57
N LEU A 231 28.84 -7.33 22.64
CA LEU A 231 27.66 -6.46 22.57
C LEU A 231 28.01 -5.02 22.12
N ASN A 232 29.30 -4.67 22.15
CA ASN A 232 29.78 -3.38 21.66
C ASN A 232 29.98 -3.44 20.14
N GLY A 233 29.33 -2.53 19.42
CA GLY A 233 29.45 -2.40 17.96
C GLY A 233 30.84 -1.99 17.45
N ILE A 234 31.80 -1.73 18.35
CA ILE A 234 33.18 -1.36 18.01
C ILE A 234 34.15 -2.47 18.41
N LEU A 235 34.97 -2.91 17.47
CA LEU A 235 36.07 -3.86 17.69
C LEU A 235 37.41 -3.14 17.60
N LYS A 236 38.35 -3.49 18.49
CA LYS A 236 39.70 -2.92 18.49
C LYS A 236 40.57 -3.57 17.43
N LYS A 237 41.14 -2.77 16.52
CA LYS A 237 42.05 -3.23 15.46
C LYS A 237 43.17 -4.11 16.00
N GLY A 238 43.37 -5.28 15.37
CA GLY A 238 44.42 -6.23 15.73
C GLY A 238 44.15 -7.08 16.98
N ALA A 239 43.11 -6.77 17.76
CA ALA A 239 42.73 -7.56 18.93
C ALA A 239 42.08 -8.90 18.55
N ALA A 240 42.01 -9.84 19.49
CA ALA A 240 41.17 -11.02 19.36
C ALA A 240 39.76 -10.70 19.87
N ALA A 241 38.72 -11.07 19.11
CA ALA A 241 37.33 -10.87 19.50
C ALA A 241 36.53 -12.16 19.29
N THR A 242 35.75 -12.56 20.30
CA THR A 242 34.85 -13.72 20.23
C THR A 242 33.46 -13.29 19.80
N ILE A 243 33.06 -13.69 18.60
CA ILE A 243 31.70 -13.52 18.11
C ILE A 243 30.88 -14.74 18.53
N HIS A 244 29.91 -14.52 19.40
CA HIS A 244 29.02 -15.53 19.94
C HIS A 244 27.57 -15.10 19.72
N CYS A 245 26.85 -15.80 18.84
CA CYS A 245 25.45 -15.49 18.54
C CYS A 245 24.64 -16.74 18.20
N ARG A 246 23.35 -16.72 18.50
CA ARG A 246 22.35 -17.70 18.06
C ARG A 246 21.75 -17.23 16.74
N LEU A 247 21.70 -18.09 15.74
CA LEU A 247 21.10 -17.84 14.41
C LEU A 247 20.21 -19.02 14.01
N PRO A 248 18.96 -19.12 14.52
CA PRO A 248 18.10 -20.27 14.26
C PRO A 248 17.71 -20.43 12.78
N GLY A 249 17.96 -21.63 12.25
CA GLY A 249 17.58 -22.01 10.90
C GLY A 249 18.53 -21.54 9.80
N ALA A 250 19.70 -20.97 10.14
CA ALA A 250 20.71 -20.71 9.12
C ALA A 250 21.33 -22.05 8.69
N THR A 251 21.45 -22.26 7.37
CA THR A 251 22.11 -23.42 6.78
C THR A 251 23.61 -23.19 6.67
N GLU A 252 24.02 -21.95 6.47
CA GLU A 252 25.43 -21.55 6.39
C GLU A 252 25.58 -20.19 7.07
N VAL A 253 26.67 -20.02 7.82
CA VAL A 253 27.05 -18.76 8.45
C VAL A 253 28.49 -18.49 8.04
N ASN A 254 28.83 -17.24 7.75
CA ASN A 254 30.15 -16.83 7.30
C ASN A 254 30.48 -15.42 7.81
N MET A 255 31.76 -15.07 7.83
CA MET A 255 32.20 -13.75 8.26
C MET A 255 33.07 -13.12 7.18
N THR A 256 33.10 -11.80 7.11
CA THR A 256 34.07 -11.06 6.31
C THR A 256 34.93 -10.20 7.22
N VAL A 257 36.26 -10.31 7.09
CA VAL A 257 37.26 -9.49 7.79
C VAL A 257 38.21 -8.95 6.74
N ASP A 258 38.42 -7.63 6.67
CA ASP A 258 39.23 -6.99 5.61
C ASP A 258 38.80 -7.41 4.20
N SER A 259 37.48 -7.44 3.97
CA SER A 259 36.87 -7.90 2.71
C SER A 259 37.17 -9.37 2.32
N LYS A 260 37.80 -10.15 3.21
CA LYS A 260 38.07 -11.58 2.99
C LYS A 260 37.03 -12.44 3.68
N TRP A 261 36.46 -13.39 2.93
CA TRP A 261 35.53 -14.37 3.46
C TRP A 261 36.26 -15.38 4.35
N LEU A 262 35.72 -15.56 5.55
CA LEU A 262 36.10 -16.58 6.51
C LEU A 262 34.95 -17.57 6.62
N THR A 263 35.15 -18.79 6.14
CA THR A 263 34.19 -19.89 6.32
C THR A 263 33.96 -20.08 7.82
N ALA A 264 32.72 -20.01 8.31
CA ALA A 264 32.48 -20.11 9.74
C ALA A 264 32.74 -21.54 10.23
N GLN A 265 33.85 -21.72 10.93
CA GLN A 265 34.05 -22.83 11.85
C GLN A 265 33.38 -22.48 13.18
N GLY A 266 32.77 -23.46 13.85
CA GLY A 266 32.11 -23.26 15.14
C GLY A 266 30.66 -22.77 15.07
N TYR A 267 29.95 -23.03 13.97
CA TYR A 267 28.49 -22.89 13.90
C TYR A 267 27.82 -24.26 14.06
N GLU A 268 27.29 -24.51 15.25
CA GLU A 268 26.63 -25.78 15.60
C GLU A 268 25.39 -25.52 16.45
N ASN A 269 24.36 -26.36 16.32
CA ASN A 269 23.11 -26.25 17.09
C ASN A 269 22.47 -24.85 17.05
N ASN A 270 22.54 -24.18 15.89
CA ASN A 270 22.09 -22.80 15.67
C ASN A 270 22.88 -21.73 16.42
N VAL A 271 24.08 -22.02 16.92
CA VAL A 271 24.94 -21.08 17.65
C VAL A 271 26.28 -20.99 16.95
N LEU A 272 26.70 -19.78 16.59
CA LEU A 272 28.06 -19.47 16.19
C LEU A 272 28.82 -19.02 17.43
N LYS A 273 29.95 -19.66 17.74
CA LYS A 273 30.94 -19.14 18.70
C LYS A 273 32.33 -19.24 18.10
N ARG A 274 32.91 -18.10 17.74
CA ARG A 274 34.22 -18.06 17.08
C ARG A 274 35.05 -16.85 17.50
N THR A 275 36.30 -17.10 17.86
CA THR A 275 37.29 -16.04 18.05
C THR A 275 38.00 -15.73 16.74
N ILE A 276 38.04 -14.44 16.37
CA ILE A 276 38.74 -13.93 15.20
C ILE A 276 39.78 -12.90 15.59
N LYS A 277 40.81 -12.73 14.75
CA LYS A 277 41.70 -11.56 14.82
C LYS A 277 41.04 -10.41 14.06
N VAL A 278 40.80 -9.29 14.73
CA VAL A 278 40.14 -8.11 14.17
C VAL A 278 41.07 -7.47 13.14
N GLY A 279 40.53 -7.25 11.94
CA GLY A 279 41.24 -6.65 10.81
C GLY A 279 41.44 -5.14 10.93
N SER A 280 41.60 -4.49 9.79
CA SER A 280 41.67 -3.03 9.63
C SER A 280 40.39 -2.38 9.11
N GLN A 281 39.47 -3.15 8.52
CA GLN A 281 38.16 -2.74 8.02
C GLN A 281 37.04 -3.37 8.85
N ASP A 282 35.82 -2.86 8.65
CA ASP A 282 34.60 -3.38 9.26
C ASP A 282 34.43 -4.89 9.05
N MET A 283 33.89 -5.53 10.07
CA MET A 283 33.64 -6.97 10.10
C MET A 283 32.14 -7.22 9.94
N SER A 284 31.73 -8.08 9.01
CA SER A 284 30.32 -8.42 8.80
C SER A 284 30.09 -9.91 8.97
N LEU A 285 28.99 -10.28 9.62
CA LEU A 285 28.49 -11.64 9.71
C LEU A 285 27.38 -11.83 8.69
N TRP A 286 27.46 -12.91 7.95
CA TRP A 286 26.53 -13.26 6.89
C TRP A 286 25.90 -14.60 7.22
N ALA A 287 24.60 -14.74 6.95
CA ALA A 287 23.92 -16.02 7.08
C ALA A 287 23.07 -16.29 5.85
N LYS A 288 23.02 -17.57 5.50
CA LYS A 288 22.20 -18.14 4.43
C LYS A 288 21.26 -19.15 5.09
N TYR A 289 19.99 -19.13 4.70
CA TYR A 289 18.94 -19.89 5.39
C TYR A 289 18.25 -20.90 4.48
N ASP A 290 18.45 -20.77 3.17
CA ASP A 290 18.00 -21.72 2.17
C ASP A 290 19.16 -22.05 1.24
N LYS A 291 19.29 -23.31 0.79
CA LYS A 291 20.42 -23.75 -0.05
C LYS A 291 20.60 -22.93 -1.33
N ASN A 292 19.52 -22.35 -1.83
CA ASN A 292 19.48 -21.56 -3.06
C ASN A 292 19.39 -20.05 -2.84
N SER A 293 19.43 -19.56 -1.59
CA SER A 293 19.36 -18.12 -1.31
C SER A 293 20.74 -17.47 -1.35
N SER A 294 20.78 -16.16 -1.61
CA SER A 294 21.97 -15.35 -1.35
C SER A 294 22.22 -15.22 0.17
N TYR A 295 23.45 -14.84 0.51
CA TYR A 295 23.80 -14.46 1.88
C TYR A 295 23.15 -13.12 2.25
N SER A 296 22.63 -13.02 3.46
CA SER A 296 22.15 -11.76 4.05
C SER A 296 23.08 -11.33 5.18
N SER A 297 23.41 -10.03 5.24
CA SER A 297 24.15 -9.48 6.38
C SER A 297 23.27 -9.53 7.63
N VAL A 298 23.81 -10.07 8.72
CA VAL A 298 23.12 -10.25 10.00
C VAL A 298 23.56 -9.21 11.01
N LEU A 299 24.86 -8.90 11.04
CA LEU A 299 25.45 -7.88 11.90
C LEU A 299 26.75 -7.36 11.27
N THR A 300 27.11 -6.13 11.61
CA THR A 300 28.37 -5.49 11.20
C THR A 300 28.98 -4.77 12.39
N TYR A 301 30.28 -4.94 12.60
CA TYR A 301 31.07 -4.22 13.60
C TYR A 301 31.98 -3.20 12.91
N THR A 302 32.06 -2.01 13.50
CA THR A 302 33.04 -1.00 13.12
C THR A 302 34.38 -1.29 13.77
N VAL A 303 35.47 -1.21 13.01
CA VAL A 303 36.82 -1.39 13.57
C VAL A 303 37.47 -0.05 13.86
N LYS A 304 38.04 0.11 15.06
CA LYS A 304 38.80 1.30 15.48
C LYS A 304 40.16 0.93 16.09
#